data_AF-A0A849F360-F1
#
_entry.id   AF-A0A849F360-F1
#
_cell.length_a   1.000
_cell.length_b   1.000
_cell.length_c   1.000
_cell.angle_alpha   90.00
_cell.angle_beta   90.00
_cell.angle_gamma   90.00
#
_symmetry.space_group_name_H-M   'P 1'
#
loop_
_entity.id
_entity.type
_entity.pdbx_description
1 polymer ?
#
loop_
_entity_poly.entity_id
_entity_poly.type
_entity_poly.pdbx_seq_one_letter_code
_entity_poly.pdbx_strand_id
1 'polypeptide(L)'
;MQKILAYPLTVIYFLLFGLVLVVFHPIQWLCFNLFGYEAHKSSVALLNLCLMRCTHILGTTYTFNNAHKIPKDKPLILVLNHQSMNDIPPIIWFMRKHHPKFVSKIELGKGIPSVSYNLKHGGSVLI
;
A
#
# COMPACT_ATOMS: atom_id res chain seq x y z
N MET A 1 14.67 -25.34 -13.51
CA MET A 1 15.49 -25.01 -12.32
C MET A 1 15.07 -23.71 -11.63
N GLN A 2 14.82 -22.61 -12.34
CA GLN A 2 14.38 -21.33 -11.72
C GLN A 2 13.15 -21.46 -10.79
N LYS A 3 12.18 -22.30 -11.15
CA LYS A 3 10.99 -22.55 -10.31
C LYS A 3 11.34 -23.13 -8.93
N ILE A 4 12.40 -23.94 -8.82
CA ILE A 4 12.82 -24.56 -7.55
C ILE A 4 13.28 -23.50 -6.56
N LEU A 5 13.96 -22.45 -7.02
CA LEU A 5 14.35 -21.30 -6.19
C LEU A 5 13.18 -20.34 -5.96
N ALA A 6 12.25 -20.23 -6.92
CA ALA A 6 11.10 -19.34 -6.81
C ALA A 6 10.13 -19.76 -5.70
N TYR A 7 9.88 -21.06 -5.50
CA TYR A 7 8.97 -21.54 -4.44
C TYR A 7 9.38 -21.09 -3.02
N PRO A 8 10.60 -21.36 -2.51
CA PRO A 8 10.99 -20.93 -1.17
C PRO A 8 11.03 -19.41 -1.04
N LEU A 9 11.49 -18.67 -2.06
CA LEU A 9 11.44 -17.20 -2.06
C LEU A 9 10.01 -16.68 -1.95
N THR A 10 9.06 -17.32 -2.63
CA THR A 10 7.64 -16.96 -2.58
C THR A 10 7.06 -17.19 -1.19
N VAL A 11 7.41 -18.28 -0.52
CA VAL A 11 7.00 -18.55 0.87
C VAL A 11 7.53 -17.46 1.81
N ILE A 12 8.83 -17.16 1.74
CA ILE A 12 9.46 -16.12 2.57
C ILE A 12 8.79 -14.76 2.32
N TYR A 13 8.56 -14.42 1.05
CA TYR A 13 7.88 -13.19 0.65
C TYR A 13 6.48 -13.10 1.26
N PHE A 14 5.64 -14.13 1.11
CA PHE A 14 4.27 -14.09 1.64
C PHE A 14 4.22 -14.05 3.16
N LEU A 15 5.13 -14.74 3.86
CA LEU A 15 5.22 -14.66 5.31
C LEU A 15 5.52 -13.24 5.78
N LEU A 16 6.49 -12.57 5.16
CA LEU A 16 6.86 -11.21 5.52
C LEU A 16 5.79 -10.19 5.11
N PHE A 17 5.21 -10.35 3.92
CA PHE A 17 4.11 -9.53 3.45
C PHE A 17 2.90 -9.63 4.41
N GLY A 18 2.51 -10.85 4.77
CA GLY A 18 1.42 -11.12 5.71
C GLY A 18 1.72 -10.57 7.11
N LEU A 19 2.93 -10.77 7.62
CA LEU A 19 3.36 -10.22 8.91
C LEU A 19 3.24 -8.70 8.95
N VAL A 20 3.71 -8.02 7.89
CA VAL A 20 3.60 -6.57 7.76
C VAL A 20 2.13 -6.14 7.79
N LEU A 21 1.23 -6.81 7.07
CA LEU A 21 -0.20 -6.49 7.12
C LEU A 21 -0.82 -6.67 8.52
N VAL A 22 -0.44 -7.74 9.23
CA VAL A 22 -0.97 -8.03 10.57
C VAL A 22 -0.44 -7.03 11.60
N VAL A 23 0.85 -6.71 11.57
CA VAL A 23 1.48 -5.76 12.50
C VAL A 23 0.96 -4.33 12.29
N PHE A 24 0.78 -3.91 11.04
CA PHE A 24 0.28 -2.57 10.75
C PHE A 24 -1.22 -2.42 11.01
N HIS A 25 -1.98 -3.50 11.17
CA HIS A 25 -3.41 -3.39 11.42
C HIS A 25 -3.73 -2.72 12.77
N PRO A 26 -3.21 -3.19 13.92
CA PRO A 26 -3.38 -2.50 15.19
C PRO A 26 -2.71 -1.12 15.20
N ILE A 27 -1.57 -0.94 14.51
CA ILE A 27 -0.93 0.38 14.39
C ILE A 27 -1.86 1.37 13.68
N GLN A 28 -2.45 0.99 12.54
CA GLN A 28 -3.39 1.82 11.80
C GLN A 28 -4.63 2.14 12.63
N TRP A 29 -5.16 1.16 13.36
CA TRP A 29 -6.28 1.34 14.26
C TRP A 29 -5.95 2.32 15.39
N LEU A 30 -4.81 2.14 16.08
CA LEU A 30 -4.35 3.07 17.13
C LEU A 30 -4.13 4.48 16.58
N CYS A 31 -3.47 4.61 15.43
CA CYS A 31 -3.27 5.88 14.76
C CYS A 31 -4.58 6.61 14.49
N PHE A 32 -5.58 5.91 13.94
CA PHE A 32 -6.86 6.52 13.61
C PHE A 32 -7.65 6.92 14.86
N ASN A 33 -7.77 6.03 15.84
CA ASN A 33 -8.62 6.25 17.01
C ASN A 33 -8.01 7.19 18.05
N LEU A 34 -6.67 7.22 18.21
CA LEU A 34 -6.02 8.05 19.22
C LEU A 34 -5.49 9.38 18.67
N PHE A 35 -5.03 9.39 17.41
CA PHE A 35 -4.34 10.54 16.82
C PHE A 35 -5.02 11.10 15.56
N GLY A 36 -6.12 10.48 15.12
CA GLY A 36 -6.92 10.92 13.99
C GLY A 36 -6.37 10.52 12.61
N TYR A 37 -7.00 11.10 11.58
CA TYR A 37 -6.80 10.69 10.19
C TYR A 37 -5.37 10.95 9.66
N GLU A 38 -4.73 12.05 10.05
CA GLU A 38 -3.39 12.38 9.56
C GLU A 38 -2.32 11.36 10.02
N ALA A 39 -2.44 10.88 11.26
CA ALA A 39 -1.60 9.80 11.77
C ALA A 39 -1.91 8.47 11.07
N HIS A 40 -3.20 8.16 10.86
CA HIS A 40 -3.62 6.97 10.12
C HIS A 40 -3.06 6.95 8.69
N LYS A 41 -3.15 8.08 7.98
CA LYS A 41 -2.59 8.24 6.64
C LYS A 41 -1.08 8.01 6.60
N SER A 42 -0.37 8.52 7.60
CA SER A 42 1.09 8.35 7.71
C SER A 42 1.45 6.88 7.96
N SER A 43 0.70 6.16 8.80
CA SER A 43 0.92 4.73 9.03
C SER A 43 0.57 3.89 7.79
N VAL A 44 -0.44 4.27 7.01
CA VAL A 44 -0.74 3.64 5.70
C VAL A 44 0.39 3.87 4.70
N ALA A 45 0.98 5.07 4.65
CA ALA A 45 2.13 5.32 3.78
C ALA A 45 3.33 4.45 4.18
N LEU A 46 3.62 4.37 5.48
CA LEU A 46 4.71 3.53 6.00
C LEU A 46 4.47 2.03 5.75
N LEU A 47 3.23 1.56 5.92
CA LEU A 47 2.84 0.19 5.54
C LEU A 47 3.26 -0.09 4.10
N ASN A 48 2.88 0.79 3.17
CA ASN A 48 3.16 0.58 1.75
C ASN A 48 4.66 0.62 1.44
N LEU A 49 5.47 1.42 2.15
CA LEU A 49 6.93 1.30 2.09
C LEU A 49 7.38 -0.09 2.54
N CYS A 50 6.90 -0.60 3.67
CA CYS A 50 7.28 -1.93 4.16
C CYS A 50 6.89 -3.03 3.17
N LEU A 51 5.70 -2.96 2.56
CA LEU A 51 5.29 -3.90 1.51
C LEU A 51 6.20 -3.84 0.28
N MET A 52 6.63 -2.65 -0.14
CA MET A 52 7.66 -2.52 -1.18
C MET A 52 8.99 -3.15 -0.76
N ARG A 53 9.39 -3.02 0.51
CA ARG A 53 10.63 -3.67 0.98
C ARG A 53 10.53 -5.19 0.99
N CYS A 54 9.35 -5.77 1.17
CA CYS A 54 9.16 -7.21 1.03
C CYS A 54 9.52 -7.69 -0.38
N THR A 55 9.22 -6.92 -1.44
CA THR A 55 9.52 -7.34 -2.82
C THR A 55 11.02 -7.29 -3.15
N HIS A 56 11.84 -6.59 -2.37
CA HIS A 56 13.30 -6.60 -2.55
C HIS A 56 13.89 -8.00 -2.33
N ILE A 57 13.22 -8.85 -1.54
CA ILE A 57 13.61 -10.26 -1.35
C ILE A 57 13.52 -11.03 -2.67
N LEU A 58 12.62 -10.61 -3.56
CA LEU A 58 12.46 -11.15 -4.91
C LEU A 58 13.42 -10.49 -5.92
N GLY A 59 14.31 -9.60 -5.47
CA GLY A 59 15.22 -8.84 -6.33
C GLY A 59 14.59 -7.62 -7.02
N THR A 60 13.37 -7.24 -6.64
CA THR A 60 12.71 -6.05 -7.21
C THR A 60 13.44 -4.77 -6.78
N THR A 61 13.60 -3.84 -7.71
CA THR A 61 14.08 -2.48 -7.44
C THR A 61 13.08 -1.47 -7.96
N TYR A 62 13.05 -0.28 -7.35
CA TYR A 62 12.11 0.77 -7.70
C TYR A 62 12.85 2.05 -8.04
N THR A 63 12.45 2.68 -9.15
CA THR A 63 12.85 4.04 -9.51
C THR A 63 11.60 4.88 -9.68
N PHE A 64 11.61 6.10 -9.15
CA PHE A 64 10.51 7.04 -9.29
C PHE A 64 11.01 8.31 -9.96
N ASN A 65 10.57 8.54 -11.19
CA ASN A 65 10.95 9.70 -11.99
C ASN A 65 9.70 10.55 -12.25
N ASN A 66 9.71 11.80 -11.79
CA ASN A 66 8.66 12.76 -12.08
C ASN A 66 9.29 14.14 -12.29
N ALA A 67 9.25 14.63 -13.52
CA ALA A 67 9.77 15.95 -13.87
C ALA A 67 8.78 17.09 -13.54
N HIS A 68 7.55 16.76 -13.16
CA HIS A 68 6.47 17.74 -13.00
C HIS A 68 6.28 18.15 -11.53
N LYS A 69 6.02 19.44 -11.31
CA LYS A 69 5.56 19.96 -10.02
C LYS A 69 4.06 19.77 -9.92
N ILE A 70 3.66 18.74 -9.18
CA ILE A 70 2.25 18.42 -8.97
C ILE A 70 1.72 19.27 -7.81
N PRO A 71 0.62 20.02 -8.00
CA PRO A 71 0.03 20.86 -6.97
C PRO A 71 -0.51 20.01 -5.80
N LYS A 72 -0.52 20.58 -4.60
CA LYS A 72 -0.92 19.88 -3.35
C LYS A 72 -2.17 20.47 -2.69
N ASP A 73 -2.59 21.62 -3.19
CA ASP A 73 -3.64 22.50 -2.70
C ASP A 73 -4.96 22.32 -3.45
N LYS A 74 -5.04 21.35 -4.36
CA LYS A 74 -6.26 21.02 -5.11
C LYS A 74 -6.40 19.51 -5.37
N PRO A 75 -7.64 19.03 -5.60
CA PRO A 75 -7.89 17.64 -5.96
C PRO A 75 -7.15 17.23 -7.23
N LEU A 76 -6.76 15.95 -7.28
CA LEU A 76 -6.06 15.34 -8.42
C LEU A 76 -6.75 14.03 -8.80
N ILE A 77 -6.86 13.78 -10.10
CA ILE A 77 -7.22 12.47 -10.64
C ILE A 77 -5.96 11.87 -11.23
N LEU A 78 -5.50 10.75 -10.64
CA LEU A 78 -4.35 10.01 -11.14
C LEU A 78 -4.85 8.94 -12.12
N VAL A 79 -4.53 9.10 -13.40
CA VAL A 79 -4.83 8.13 -14.45
C VAL A 79 -3.54 7.39 -14.77
N LEU A 80 -3.49 6.10 -14.45
CA LEU A 80 -2.31 5.26 -14.56
C LEU A 80 -2.67 3.96 -15.28
N ASN A 81 -1.70 3.37 -15.97
CA ASN A 81 -1.83 1.97 -16.39
C ASN A 81 -1.82 1.06 -15.15
N HIS A 82 -2.48 -0.10 -15.23
CA HIS A 82 -2.51 -1.09 -14.16
C HIS A 82 -2.17 -2.47 -14.71
N GLN A 83 -1.18 -3.12 -14.10
CA GLN A 83 -0.68 -4.42 -14.50
C GLN A 83 -0.65 -5.43 -13.35
N SER A 84 -0.59 -4.96 -12.11
CA SER A 84 -0.49 -5.85 -10.95
C SER A 84 -0.98 -5.21 -9.66
N MET A 85 -1.29 -6.04 -8.66
CA MET A 85 -1.54 -5.54 -7.29
C MET A 85 -0.33 -4.81 -6.68
N ASN A 86 0.89 -5.12 -7.16
CA ASN A 86 2.12 -4.49 -6.70
C ASN A 86 2.30 -3.05 -7.23
N ASP A 87 1.38 -2.56 -8.05
CA ASP A 87 1.38 -1.17 -8.52
C ASP A 87 0.94 -0.22 -7.39
N ILE A 88 0.07 -0.70 -6.48
CA ILE A 88 -0.53 0.12 -5.43
C ILE A 88 0.50 0.63 -4.40
N PRO A 89 1.38 -0.22 -3.80
CA PRO A 89 2.34 0.25 -2.82
C PRO A 89 3.30 1.37 -3.29
N PRO A 90 3.95 1.28 -4.46
CA PRO A 90 4.83 2.35 -4.93
C PRO A 90 4.05 3.64 -5.24
N ILE A 91 2.83 3.55 -5.78
CA ILE A 91 2.00 4.74 -5.98
C ILE A 91 1.70 5.41 -4.64
N ILE A 92 1.21 4.65 -3.64
CA ILE A 92 0.92 5.20 -2.31
C ILE A 92 2.17 5.83 -1.71
N TRP A 93 3.32 5.15 -1.75
CA TRP A 93 4.54 5.65 -1.12
C TRP A 93 5.13 6.87 -1.82
N PHE A 94 5.37 6.81 -3.14
CA PHE A 94 6.01 7.91 -3.86
C PHE A 94 5.08 9.11 -4.03
N MET A 95 3.78 8.88 -4.20
CA MET A 95 2.76 9.93 -4.29
C MET A 95 2.10 10.25 -2.95
N ARG A 96 2.68 9.82 -1.81
CA ARG A 96 2.10 10.00 -0.47
C ARG A 96 1.82 11.45 -0.08
N LYS A 97 2.39 12.45 -0.77
CA LYS A 97 2.09 13.87 -0.54
C LYS A 97 0.72 14.28 -1.10
N HIS A 98 0.14 13.47 -1.97
CA HIS A 98 -1.16 13.68 -2.63
C HIS A 98 -2.26 12.73 -2.13
N HIS A 99 -1.95 11.89 -1.13
CA HIS A 99 -2.88 10.98 -0.45
C HIS A 99 -3.74 10.16 -1.42
N PRO A 100 -3.13 9.41 -2.36
CA PRO A 100 -3.87 8.70 -3.39
C PRO A 100 -4.93 7.78 -2.77
N LYS A 101 -6.15 7.87 -3.29
CA LYS A 101 -7.29 7.01 -2.97
C LYS A 101 -7.67 6.24 -4.22
N PHE A 102 -8.22 5.05 -4.03
CA PHE A 102 -8.46 4.11 -5.11
C PHE A 102 -9.94 3.72 -5.15
N VAL A 103 -10.40 3.42 -6.35
CA VAL A 103 -11.64 2.68 -6.56
C VAL A 103 -11.30 1.20 -6.39
N SER A 104 -11.91 0.54 -5.41
CA SER A 104 -11.58 -0.84 -5.02
C SER A 104 -12.81 -1.72 -5.02
N LYS A 105 -12.60 -3.03 -5.15
CA LYS A 105 -13.69 -4.00 -5.10
C LYS A 105 -14.28 -4.10 -3.69
N ILE A 106 -15.60 -4.21 -3.57
CA ILE A 106 -16.30 -4.31 -2.28
C ILE A 106 -15.82 -5.46 -1.40
N GLU A 107 -15.37 -6.57 -1.99
CA GLU A 107 -14.84 -7.72 -1.26
C GLU A 107 -13.58 -7.39 -0.46
N LEU A 108 -12.75 -6.46 -0.96
CA LEU A 108 -11.53 -6.02 -0.26
C LEU A 108 -11.84 -5.22 1.01
N GLY A 109 -13.07 -4.72 1.14
CA GLY A 109 -13.54 -4.03 2.34
C GLY A 109 -13.67 -4.93 3.58
N LYS A 110 -13.47 -6.25 3.47
CA LYS A 110 -13.57 -7.18 4.61
C LYS A 110 -12.49 -8.27 4.59
N GLY A 111 -12.07 -8.68 5.77
CA GLY A 111 -11.26 -9.89 5.98
C GLY A 111 -9.76 -9.78 5.74
N ILE A 112 -9.25 -8.66 5.21
CA ILE A 112 -7.80 -8.48 4.96
C ILE A 112 -7.21 -7.48 5.97
N PRO A 113 -6.33 -7.91 6.89
CA PRO A 113 -5.68 -7.03 7.85
C PRO A 113 -5.00 -5.84 7.17
N SER A 114 -5.08 -4.67 7.81
CA SER A 114 -4.65 -3.36 7.28
C SER A 114 -5.36 -2.89 6.01
N VAL A 115 -5.51 -3.72 4.98
CA VAL A 115 -6.11 -3.35 3.69
C VAL A 115 -7.58 -2.98 3.87
N SER A 116 -8.39 -3.88 4.44
CA SER A 116 -9.82 -3.63 4.65
C SER A 116 -10.06 -2.45 5.58
N TYR A 117 -9.18 -2.27 6.58
CA TYR A 117 -9.29 -1.15 7.52
C TYR A 117 -9.01 0.19 6.83
N ASN A 118 -7.92 0.29 6.07
CA ASN A 118 -7.60 1.47 5.28
C ASN A 118 -8.67 1.75 4.20
N LEU A 119 -9.24 0.74 3.56
CA LEU A 119 -10.30 0.98 2.57
C LEU A 119 -11.56 1.59 3.20
N LYS A 120 -11.90 1.20 4.42
CA LYS A 120 -13.06 1.71 5.17
C LYS A 120 -12.85 3.09 5.79
N HIS A 121 -11.65 3.36 6.32
CA HIS A 121 -11.36 4.58 7.10
C HIS A 121 -10.47 5.57 6.35
N GLY A 122 -9.87 5.13 5.24
CA GLY A 122 -8.97 5.93 4.43
C GLY A 122 -9.68 6.78 3.38
N GLY A 123 -11.00 6.68 3.19
CA GLY A 123 -11.71 7.50 2.19
C GLY A 123 -11.58 7.02 0.74
N SER A 124 -11.27 5.73 0.54
CA SER A 124 -11.38 5.08 -0.77
C SER A 124 -12.84 4.71 -1.06
N VAL A 125 -13.19 4.55 -2.34
CA VAL A 125 -14.52 4.11 -2.76
C VAL A 125 -14.50 2.60 -3.01
N LEU A 126 -15.51 1.90 -2.50
CA LEU A 126 -15.74 0.48 -2.74
C LEU A 126 -16.91 0.33 -3.72
N ILE A 127 -16.69 -0.37 -4.83
CA ILE A 127 -17.69 -0.71 -5.86
C ILE A 127 -17.89 -2.22 -5.99
#